data_AF-A0A383W7P7-F1
#
_entry.id   AF-A0A383W7P7-F1
#
_cell.length_a   1.000
_cell.length_b   1.000
_cell.length_c   1.000
_cell.angle_alpha   90.00
_cell.angle_beta   90.00
_cell.angle_gamma   90.00
#
_symmetry.space_group_name_H-M   'P 1'
#
loop_
_entity.id
_entity.type
_entity.pdbx_description
1 polymer ?
#
loop_
_entity_poly.entity_id
_entity_poly.type
_entity_poly.pdbx_seq_one_letter_code
_entity_poly.pdbx_strand_id
1 'polypeptide(L)'
;MASRRNTLIALLLGAQLLLCAQTCLADRRSTQDDGEVQIFELSGPVGPQDLPEARLKAPASGWKLAGYDAVEGTPVVDTSRGVLEVLINHKPIKGVTPAMVSWMYSNLHKTVKLPASLASTYGTTSSPMFMLLHPVDHISVAIDSASSSDGLITPGTNVNWMEMPAAGCSWTGERASLWSCPASRSGYTSSTSPSEYAGRFYTKTTNTVIHNDASSFKTLKTVDSQLGPLTTSFSGHNWSFENGVLRPSSTYRIGLVERGGDGEYYLDMQRRFLSIINGRIETAFVNGEPNSARAQGYALLLHSIQEWQRLPQWLPAVYAANVKGGSRRMMH
;
A
#
# COMPACT_ATOMS: atom_id res chain seq x y z
N MET A 1 -65.90 -31.23 -1.91
CA MET A 1 -65.07 -30.72 -0.79
C MET A 1 -63.77 -31.52 -0.53
N ALA A 2 -63.56 -32.71 -1.12
CA ALA A 2 -62.33 -33.49 -0.93
C ALA A 2 -61.10 -32.95 -1.69
N SER A 3 -61.29 -32.22 -2.80
CA SER A 3 -60.19 -31.74 -3.67
C SER A 3 -59.37 -30.58 -3.07
N ARG A 4 -59.96 -29.74 -2.19
CA ARG A 4 -59.25 -28.58 -1.60
C ARG A 4 -58.35 -28.95 -0.42
N ARG A 5 -58.54 -30.11 0.21
CA ARG A 5 -57.69 -30.58 1.32
C ARG A 5 -56.33 -31.11 0.84
N ASN A 6 -56.27 -31.74 -0.33
CA ASN A 6 -55.02 -32.32 -0.84
C ASN A 6 -54.04 -31.25 -1.36
N THR A 7 -54.54 -30.12 -1.87
CA THR A 7 -53.68 -29.01 -2.33
C THR A 7 -53.03 -28.25 -1.17
N LEU A 8 -53.71 -28.12 -0.03
CA LEU A 8 -53.17 -27.41 1.14
C LEU A 8 -52.06 -28.21 1.83
N ILE A 9 -52.17 -29.54 1.85
CA ILE A 9 -51.15 -30.44 2.44
C ILE A 9 -49.87 -30.46 1.58
N ALA A 10 -49.99 -30.43 0.25
CA ALA A 10 -48.83 -30.36 -0.64
C ALA A 10 -48.05 -29.04 -0.53
N LEU A 11 -48.74 -27.91 -0.33
CA LEU A 11 -48.11 -26.59 -0.12
C LEU A 11 -47.41 -26.49 1.25
N LEU A 12 -47.97 -27.09 2.30
CA LEU A 12 -47.36 -27.12 3.63
C LEU A 12 -46.11 -28.01 3.69
N LEU A 13 -46.13 -29.17 3.01
CA LEU A 13 -44.97 -30.05 2.91
C LEU A 13 -43.84 -29.44 2.06
N GLY A 14 -44.17 -28.72 0.99
CA GLY A 14 -43.20 -27.98 0.17
C GLY A 14 -42.51 -26.84 0.93
N ALA A 15 -43.27 -26.10 1.76
CA ALA A 15 -42.72 -25.01 2.58
C ALA A 15 -41.83 -25.53 3.72
N GLN A 16 -42.17 -26.67 4.34
CA GLN A 16 -41.32 -27.31 5.36
C GLN A 16 -40.04 -27.90 4.78
N LEU A 17 -40.05 -28.46 3.57
CA LEU A 17 -38.85 -28.93 2.89
C LEU A 17 -37.93 -27.78 2.44
N LEU A 18 -38.50 -26.63 2.04
CA LEU A 18 -37.70 -25.44 1.71
C LEU A 18 -37.06 -24.81 2.96
N LEU A 19 -37.79 -24.74 4.08
CA LEU A 19 -37.21 -24.27 5.35
C LEU A 19 -36.13 -25.22 5.87
N CYS A 20 -36.33 -26.55 5.75
CA CYS A 20 -35.34 -27.53 6.20
C CYS A 20 -34.09 -27.51 5.31
N ALA A 21 -34.22 -27.26 4.00
CA ALA A 21 -33.06 -27.07 3.11
C ALA A 21 -32.30 -25.77 3.41
N GLN A 22 -33.00 -24.69 3.77
CA GLN A 22 -32.36 -23.42 4.16
C GLN A 22 -31.71 -23.50 5.54
N THR A 23 -32.30 -24.21 6.51
CA THR A 23 -31.68 -24.43 7.82
C THR A 23 -30.55 -25.46 7.75
N CYS A 24 -30.63 -26.53 6.95
CA CYS A 24 -29.50 -27.45 6.77
C CYS A 24 -28.32 -26.84 5.99
N LEU A 25 -28.56 -25.85 5.11
CA LEU A 25 -27.50 -25.07 4.46
C LEU A 25 -26.90 -23.99 5.39
N ALA A 26 -27.68 -23.48 6.34
CA ALA A 26 -27.19 -22.57 7.39
C ALA A 26 -26.44 -23.32 8.50
N ASP A 27 -26.86 -24.55 8.83
CA ASP A 27 -26.33 -25.33 9.95
C ASP A 27 -25.09 -26.18 9.57
N ARG A 28 -24.85 -26.42 8.28
CA ARG A 28 -23.56 -26.96 7.79
C ARG A 28 -22.40 -25.95 7.78
N ARG A 29 -22.62 -24.71 8.20
CA ARG A 29 -21.53 -23.74 8.45
C ARG A 29 -21.07 -23.71 9.90
N SER A 30 -21.59 -24.59 10.75
CA SER A 30 -21.28 -24.63 12.18
C SER A 30 -20.65 -25.97 12.56
N THR A 31 -19.43 -25.90 13.12
CA THR A 31 -18.71 -26.92 13.91
C THR A 31 -17.84 -27.98 13.23
N GLN A 32 -17.50 -27.86 11.94
CA GLN A 32 -16.22 -28.45 11.54
C GLN A 32 -15.13 -27.51 12.05
N ASP A 33 -14.45 -27.95 13.11
CA ASP A 33 -13.24 -27.35 13.67
C ASP A 33 -12.12 -27.50 12.62
N ASP A 34 -12.29 -26.80 11.50
CA ASP A 34 -11.33 -26.67 10.41
C ASP A 34 -10.22 -25.77 10.96
N GLY A 35 -9.35 -26.38 11.78
CA GLY A 35 -8.30 -25.75 12.56
C GLY A 35 -7.89 -24.40 11.98
N GLU A 36 -8.36 -23.34 12.62
CA GLU A 36 -8.26 -21.98 12.10
C GLU A 36 -6.80 -21.68 11.78
N VAL A 37 -6.46 -21.55 10.49
CA VAL A 37 -5.09 -21.24 10.07
C VAL A 37 -4.75 -19.87 10.64
N GLN A 38 -3.94 -19.86 11.69
CA GLN A 38 -3.52 -18.62 12.32
C GLN A 38 -2.51 -17.91 11.41
N ILE A 39 -2.89 -16.70 11.00
CA ILE A 39 -1.98 -15.73 10.39
C ILE A 39 -1.51 -14.81 11.50
N PHE A 40 -0.20 -14.78 11.74
CA PHE A 40 0.39 -14.19 12.95
C PHE A 40 0.53 -12.66 12.93
N GLU A 41 -0.11 -11.93 11.99
CA GLU A 41 -0.29 -10.46 11.90
C GLU A 41 0.10 -9.93 10.50
N LEU A 42 -0.82 -9.17 9.88
CA LEU A 42 -0.64 -8.61 8.52
C LEU A 42 -0.10 -7.19 8.51
N SER A 43 -0.21 -6.47 9.62
CA SER A 43 0.33 -5.13 9.88
C SER A 43 0.17 -4.85 11.37
N GLY A 44 1.13 -4.18 11.99
CA GLY A 44 1.00 -3.73 13.37
C GLY A 44 0.23 -2.41 13.50
N PRO A 45 -0.37 -2.10 14.67
CA PRO A 45 -0.92 -0.78 14.94
C PRO A 45 0.17 0.29 14.92
N VAL A 46 -0.14 1.46 14.35
CA VAL A 46 0.68 2.67 14.53
C VAL A 46 0.26 3.36 15.83
N GLY A 47 1.20 3.50 16.77
CA GLY A 47 1.00 4.23 18.03
C GLY A 47 1.58 5.65 18.00
N PRO A 48 1.27 6.50 19.00
CA PRO A 48 1.84 7.85 19.10
C PRO A 48 3.38 7.87 19.07
N GLN A 49 4.01 6.85 19.63
CA GLN A 49 5.46 6.67 19.67
C GLN A 49 6.08 6.34 18.31
N ASP A 50 5.28 5.85 17.36
CA ASP A 50 5.74 5.58 16.00
C ASP A 50 5.72 6.87 15.14
N LEU A 51 4.86 7.84 15.48
CA LEU A 51 4.70 9.09 14.75
C LEU A 51 5.90 10.02 14.96
N PRO A 52 6.30 10.80 13.93
CA PRO A 52 7.39 11.74 14.08
C PRO A 52 6.99 12.88 15.02
N GLU A 53 7.94 13.41 15.79
CA GLU A 53 7.72 14.60 16.62
C GLU A 53 7.31 15.82 15.80
N ALA A 54 7.91 15.98 14.63
CA ALA A 54 7.64 17.06 13.71
C ALA A 54 7.63 16.59 12.26
N ARG A 55 6.80 17.26 11.45
CA ARG A 55 6.74 17.08 10.00
C ARG A 55 7.65 18.10 9.31
N LEU A 56 7.92 17.87 8.02
CA LEU A 56 8.48 18.93 7.19
C LEU A 56 7.54 20.14 7.18
N LYS A 57 8.10 21.33 7.32
CA LYS A 57 7.32 22.57 7.17
C LYS A 57 6.74 22.60 5.76
N ALA A 58 5.42 22.75 5.66
CA ALA A 58 4.76 22.92 4.39
C ALA A 58 5.25 24.23 3.72
N PRO A 59 5.47 24.24 2.40
CA PRO A 59 5.66 25.49 1.66
C PRO A 59 4.50 26.45 1.92
N ALA A 60 4.72 27.76 1.79
CA ALA A 60 3.63 28.76 1.98
C ALA A 60 2.44 28.55 1.02
N SER A 61 2.68 27.91 -0.13
CA SER A 61 1.63 27.52 -1.10
C SER A 61 0.96 26.17 -0.79
N GLY A 62 1.28 25.55 0.33
CA GLY A 62 0.86 24.18 0.67
C GLY A 62 1.65 23.11 -0.08
N TRP A 63 1.29 21.85 0.17
CA TRP A 63 1.85 20.72 -0.57
C TRP A 63 1.18 20.59 -1.94
N LYS A 64 1.96 20.65 -3.02
CA LYS A 64 1.48 20.39 -4.38
C LYS A 64 1.42 18.88 -4.63
N LEU A 65 0.36 18.25 -4.12
CA LEU A 65 0.11 16.82 -4.25
C LEU A 65 -0.91 16.60 -5.38
N ALA A 66 -0.59 15.69 -6.30
CA ALA A 66 -1.45 15.38 -7.44
C ALA A 66 -2.75 14.68 -7.01
N GLY A 67 -3.80 14.82 -7.82
CA GLY A 67 -5.06 14.10 -7.67
C GLY A 67 -5.14 12.89 -8.60
N TYR A 68 -6.31 12.23 -8.61
CA TYR A 68 -6.57 11.08 -9.47
C TYR A 68 -6.45 11.36 -10.98
N ASP A 69 -6.50 12.63 -11.37
CA ASP A 69 -6.29 13.06 -12.75
C ASP A 69 -4.85 12.80 -13.24
N ALA A 70 -3.90 12.46 -12.37
CA ALA A 70 -2.52 12.15 -12.74
C ALA A 70 -2.23 10.66 -13.07
N VAL A 71 -3.28 9.88 -13.30
CA VAL A 71 -3.20 8.55 -13.92
C VAL A 71 -3.27 8.65 -15.45
N GLU A 72 -2.51 7.82 -16.15
CA GLU A 72 -2.64 7.58 -17.59
C GLU A 72 -3.62 6.43 -17.83
N GLY A 73 -4.75 6.71 -18.49
CA GLY A 73 -5.80 5.72 -18.71
C GLY A 73 -6.70 5.47 -17.48
N THR A 74 -7.27 4.26 -17.39
CA THR A 74 -8.14 3.87 -16.27
C THR A 74 -7.35 3.01 -15.30
N PRO A 75 -7.20 3.40 -14.02
CA PRO A 75 -6.56 2.57 -13.02
C PRO A 75 -7.45 1.36 -12.69
N VAL A 76 -6.84 0.25 -12.28
CA VAL A 76 -7.57 -0.91 -11.77
C VAL A 76 -7.57 -0.83 -10.25
N VAL A 77 -8.76 -0.96 -9.65
CA VAL A 77 -8.95 -1.25 -8.23
C VAL A 77 -9.98 -2.37 -8.14
N ASP A 78 -9.52 -3.59 -7.97
CA ASP A 78 -10.31 -4.82 -7.98
C ASP A 78 -10.23 -5.52 -6.63
N THR A 79 -11.38 -5.96 -6.12
CA THR A 79 -11.51 -6.73 -4.88
C THR A 79 -12.34 -8.00 -5.07
N SER A 80 -12.77 -8.29 -6.30
CA SER A 80 -13.72 -9.37 -6.62
C SER A 80 -13.17 -10.78 -6.37
N ARG A 81 -11.85 -10.91 -6.25
CA ARG A 81 -11.12 -12.17 -6.07
C ARG A 81 -10.71 -12.42 -4.62
N GLY A 82 -11.26 -11.67 -3.67
CA GLY A 82 -10.86 -11.69 -2.25
C GLY A 82 -9.48 -11.08 -1.99
N VAL A 83 -8.86 -10.50 -3.02
CA VAL A 83 -7.58 -9.81 -2.95
C VAL A 83 -7.80 -8.39 -3.46
N LEU A 84 -7.17 -7.42 -2.80
CA LEU A 84 -7.09 -6.07 -3.33
C LEU A 84 -5.98 -6.00 -4.38
N GLU A 85 -6.35 -5.79 -5.64
CA GLU A 85 -5.43 -5.47 -6.74
C GLU A 85 -5.57 -4.01 -7.14
N VAL A 86 -4.44 -3.30 -7.16
CA VAL A 86 -4.33 -1.92 -7.64
C VAL A 86 -3.28 -1.83 -8.74
N LEU A 87 -3.70 -1.47 -9.96
CA LEU A 87 -2.79 -1.26 -11.10
C LEU A 87 -2.86 0.21 -11.54
N ILE A 88 -1.69 0.83 -11.64
CA ILE A 88 -1.55 2.26 -11.88
C ILE A 88 -0.55 2.47 -13.01
N ASN A 89 -0.97 3.17 -14.07
CA ASN A 89 -0.07 3.78 -15.03
C ASN A 89 -0.01 5.27 -14.69
N HIS A 90 1.15 5.78 -14.30
CA HIS A 90 1.28 7.18 -13.88
C HIS A 90 1.46 8.07 -15.11
N LYS A 91 1.00 9.33 -15.03
CA LYS A 91 1.32 10.31 -16.07
C LYS A 91 2.84 10.45 -16.24
N PRO A 92 3.32 10.68 -17.47
CA PRO A 92 4.76 10.79 -17.74
C PRO A 92 5.43 11.94 -16.99
N ILE A 93 6.62 11.69 -16.46
CA ILE A 93 7.35 12.59 -15.58
C ILE A 93 8.61 13.11 -16.30
N LYS A 94 8.70 14.43 -16.47
CA LYS A 94 9.88 15.09 -17.06
C LYS A 94 10.93 15.41 -15.99
N GLY A 95 12.20 15.33 -16.37
CA GLY A 95 13.33 15.77 -15.53
C GLY A 95 13.71 14.84 -14.37
N VAL A 96 13.02 13.70 -14.23
CA VAL A 96 13.40 12.61 -13.32
C VAL A 96 13.95 11.46 -14.15
N THR A 97 15.10 10.92 -13.79
CA THR A 97 15.76 9.83 -14.53
C THR A 97 15.71 8.51 -13.74
N PRO A 98 15.84 7.35 -14.41
CA PRO A 98 15.93 6.06 -13.73
C PRO A 98 17.03 5.98 -12.67
N ALA A 99 18.20 6.59 -12.93
CA ALA A 99 19.30 6.63 -11.97
C ALA A 99 18.93 7.39 -10.69
N MET A 100 18.12 8.45 -10.79
CA MET A 100 17.63 9.19 -9.62
C MET A 100 16.64 8.34 -8.80
N VAL A 101 15.73 7.64 -9.48
CA VAL A 101 14.71 6.78 -8.84
C VAL A 101 15.36 5.57 -8.17
N SER A 102 16.27 4.89 -8.86
CA SER A 102 17.02 3.76 -8.32
C SER A 102 17.84 4.19 -7.08
N TRP A 103 18.56 5.32 -7.17
CA TRP A 103 19.26 5.89 -6.02
C TRP A 103 18.34 6.18 -4.84
N MET A 104 17.15 6.75 -5.11
CA MET A 104 16.16 7.05 -4.09
C MET A 104 15.73 5.77 -3.37
N TYR A 105 15.30 4.74 -4.09
CA TYR A 105 14.88 3.48 -3.47
C TYR A 105 16.03 2.80 -2.72
N SER A 106 17.26 2.80 -3.25
CA SER A 106 18.44 2.26 -2.53
C SER A 106 18.77 2.99 -1.23
N ASN A 107 18.34 4.24 -1.07
CA ASN A 107 18.71 5.12 0.05
C ASN A 107 17.50 5.66 0.82
N LEU A 108 16.31 5.09 0.64
CA LEU A 108 15.05 5.68 1.12
C LEU A 108 15.00 5.82 2.66
N HIS A 109 15.71 4.94 3.38
CA HIS A 109 15.87 4.94 4.84
C HIS A 109 16.87 5.99 5.36
N LYS A 110 17.59 6.68 4.48
CA LYS A 110 18.63 7.63 4.90
C LYS A 110 18.06 9.03 5.08
N THR A 111 18.72 9.77 5.97
CA THR A 111 18.60 11.24 6.00
C THR A 111 19.50 11.82 4.92
N VAL A 112 18.94 12.73 4.11
CA VAL A 112 19.65 13.39 3.01
C VAL A 112 19.85 14.87 3.27
N LYS A 113 20.91 15.41 2.65
CA LYS A 113 21.16 16.86 2.63
C LYS A 113 20.18 17.52 1.66
N LEU A 114 19.61 18.64 2.07
CA LEU A 114 18.75 19.46 1.23
C LEU A 114 19.58 20.59 0.59
N PRO A 115 19.42 20.86 -0.72
CA PRO A 115 19.99 22.05 -1.33
C PRO A 115 19.36 23.31 -0.72
N ALA A 116 20.06 24.44 -0.77
CA ALA A 116 19.66 25.69 -0.10
C ALA A 116 18.21 26.13 -0.44
N SER A 117 17.76 25.94 -1.68
CA SER A 117 16.40 26.26 -2.12
C SER A 117 15.33 25.45 -1.37
N LEU A 118 15.55 24.14 -1.19
CA LEU A 118 14.64 23.29 -0.42
C LEU A 118 14.81 23.49 1.09
N ALA A 119 16.03 23.75 1.54
CA ALA A 119 16.30 23.97 2.96
C ALA A 119 15.55 25.20 3.51
N SER A 120 15.55 26.30 2.75
CA SER A 120 14.75 27.49 3.08
C SER A 120 13.25 27.20 3.08
N THR A 121 12.78 26.42 2.09
CA THR A 121 11.36 26.04 1.98
C THR A 121 10.88 25.22 3.17
N TYR A 122 11.69 24.23 3.60
CA TYR A 122 11.31 23.29 4.66
C TYR A 122 11.81 23.68 6.06
N GLY A 123 12.61 24.74 6.17
CA GLY A 123 13.18 25.19 7.45
C GLY A 123 14.22 24.24 8.05
N THR A 124 14.86 23.40 7.25
CA THR A 124 15.87 22.42 7.69
C THR A 124 16.89 22.14 6.60
N THR A 125 18.14 21.85 6.95
CA THR A 125 19.20 21.51 5.99
C THR A 125 19.28 20.02 5.66
N SER A 126 18.50 19.19 6.36
CA SER A 126 18.42 17.75 6.12
C SER A 126 17.01 17.21 6.39
N SER A 127 16.71 16.04 5.82
CA SER A 127 15.41 15.38 6.04
C SER A 127 15.52 13.88 5.76
N PRO A 128 14.77 13.02 6.49
CA PRO A 128 14.53 11.65 6.07
C PRO A 128 13.99 11.60 4.65
N MET A 129 14.65 10.87 3.75
CA MET A 129 14.25 10.80 2.34
C MET A 129 12.83 10.27 2.18
N PHE A 130 12.43 9.31 3.01
CA PHE A 130 11.06 8.80 3.01
C PHE A 130 10.03 9.91 3.25
N MET A 131 10.26 10.83 4.19
CA MET A 131 9.35 11.98 4.40
C MET A 131 9.39 12.97 3.22
N LEU A 132 10.48 13.02 2.44
CA LEU A 132 10.50 13.77 1.18
C LEU A 132 9.75 13.08 0.05
N LEU A 133 9.47 11.78 0.11
CA LEU A 133 8.67 11.10 -0.91
C LEU A 133 7.19 11.48 -0.75
N HIS A 134 6.63 11.32 0.46
CA HIS A 134 5.28 11.76 0.80
C HIS A 134 5.21 12.42 2.19
N PRO A 135 5.19 13.77 2.27
CA PRO A 135 5.45 14.47 3.53
C PRO A 135 4.30 14.38 4.53
N VAL A 136 3.11 14.04 4.04
CA VAL A 136 1.86 13.96 4.81
C VAL A 136 1.60 12.54 5.31
N ASP A 137 2.02 11.52 4.57
CA ASP A 137 1.61 10.13 4.83
C ASP A 137 2.76 9.29 5.40
N HIS A 138 4.01 9.58 5.02
CA HIS A 138 5.16 8.77 5.46
C HIS A 138 5.57 9.10 6.89
N ILE A 139 5.65 8.08 7.73
CA ILE A 139 6.05 8.20 9.13
C ILE A 139 7.53 7.88 9.26
N SER A 140 7.93 6.66 8.88
CA SER A 140 9.32 6.23 8.94
C SER A 140 9.58 5.04 8.00
N VAL A 141 10.84 4.87 7.61
CA VAL A 141 11.30 3.65 6.97
C VAL A 141 12.64 3.26 7.57
N ALA A 142 12.81 1.98 7.88
CA ALA A 142 14.02 1.42 8.44
C ALA A 142 14.39 0.14 7.70
N ILE A 143 15.66 -0.21 7.68
CA ILE A 143 16.13 -1.49 7.14
C ILE A 143 16.65 -2.36 8.28
N ASP A 144 16.46 -3.67 8.17
CA ASP A 144 17.19 -4.62 9.01
C ASP A 144 18.65 -4.67 8.53
N SER A 145 19.57 -4.18 9.38
CA SER A 145 20.99 -4.11 9.04
C SER A 145 21.61 -5.47 8.80
N ALA A 146 21.08 -6.56 9.37
CA ALA A 146 21.54 -7.91 9.09
C ALA A 146 21.23 -8.36 7.64
N SER A 147 20.25 -7.71 6.99
CA SER A 147 19.79 -8.03 5.63
C SER A 147 20.38 -7.13 4.54
N SER A 148 21.32 -6.24 4.87
CA SER A 148 21.94 -5.30 3.93
C SER A 148 23.45 -5.19 4.18
N SER A 149 24.27 -5.71 3.26
CA SER A 149 25.73 -5.77 3.42
C SER A 149 26.46 -4.43 3.31
N ASP A 150 25.88 -3.44 2.64
CA ASP A 150 26.51 -2.15 2.31
C ASP A 150 25.71 -0.94 2.84
N GLY A 151 24.66 -1.19 3.62
CA GLY A 151 23.75 -0.15 4.10
C GLY A 151 22.88 0.45 2.98
N LEU A 152 22.65 -0.29 1.89
CA LEU A 152 21.70 0.04 0.83
C LEU A 152 20.52 -0.92 0.82
N ILE A 153 19.39 -0.42 0.34
CA ILE A 153 18.25 -1.28 0.04
C ILE A 153 18.57 -2.05 -1.25
N THR A 154 18.78 -3.36 -1.14
CA THR A 154 19.11 -4.25 -2.26
C THR A 154 18.21 -5.49 -2.22
N PRO A 155 18.16 -6.33 -3.28
CA PRO A 155 17.43 -7.59 -3.21
C PRO A 155 17.87 -8.45 -2.01
N GLY A 156 16.91 -8.91 -1.21
CA GLY A 156 17.10 -9.62 0.06
C GLY A 156 16.94 -8.74 1.31
N THR A 157 17.00 -7.41 1.17
CA THR A 157 16.85 -6.50 2.32
C THR A 157 15.42 -6.52 2.85
N ASN A 158 15.27 -6.67 4.17
CA ASN A 158 14.02 -6.45 4.89
C ASN A 158 13.87 -4.97 5.24
N VAL A 159 12.77 -4.38 4.79
CA VAL A 159 12.45 -2.96 4.97
C VAL A 159 11.17 -2.84 5.77
N ASN A 160 11.25 -2.10 6.87
CA ASN A 160 10.13 -1.76 7.75
C ASN A 160 9.55 -0.42 7.31
N TRP A 161 8.33 -0.45 6.79
CA TRP A 161 7.59 0.71 6.32
C TRP A 161 6.55 1.12 7.36
N MET A 162 6.48 2.43 7.64
CA MET A 162 5.43 3.02 8.46
C MET A 162 4.81 4.22 7.74
N GLU A 163 3.53 4.16 7.46
CA GLU A 163 2.81 5.20 6.72
C GLU A 163 1.31 5.20 7.07
N MET A 164 0.67 6.34 6.80
CA MET A 164 -0.77 6.54 6.91
C MET A 164 -1.30 7.10 5.59
N PRO A 165 -1.60 6.25 4.59
CA PRO A 165 -2.01 6.73 3.28
C PRO A 165 -3.29 7.55 3.34
N ALA A 166 -3.32 8.65 2.57
CA ALA A 166 -4.38 9.65 2.59
C ALA A 166 -4.58 10.31 3.97
N ALA A 167 -3.49 10.57 4.71
CA ALA A 167 -3.57 11.21 6.02
C ALA A 167 -4.25 12.59 5.94
N GLY A 168 -5.20 12.81 6.84
CA GLY A 168 -6.03 14.02 6.87
C GLY A 168 -7.07 14.13 5.74
N CYS A 169 -7.22 13.12 4.89
CA CYS A 169 -8.26 13.09 3.87
C CYS A 169 -9.54 12.41 4.39
N SER A 170 -10.67 12.68 3.75
CA SER A 170 -11.96 12.05 4.06
C SER A 170 -12.48 11.30 2.85
N TRP A 171 -13.00 10.09 3.07
CA TRP A 171 -13.68 9.32 2.04
C TRP A 171 -15.02 9.96 1.70
N THR A 172 -15.27 10.18 0.41
CA THR A 172 -16.51 10.81 -0.07
C THR A 172 -17.51 9.80 -0.63
N GLY A 173 -17.06 8.59 -0.96
CA GLY A 173 -17.88 7.58 -1.64
C GLY A 173 -18.15 7.87 -3.12
N GLU A 174 -17.75 9.04 -3.64
CA GLU A 174 -18.02 9.44 -5.02
C GLU A 174 -16.89 9.03 -5.97
N ARG A 175 -17.23 8.34 -7.06
CA ARG A 175 -16.26 7.78 -8.04
C ARG A 175 -15.26 8.80 -8.60
N ALA A 176 -15.63 10.08 -8.70
CA ALA A 176 -14.79 11.13 -9.28
C ALA A 176 -13.84 11.81 -8.29
N SER A 177 -14.07 11.65 -6.98
CA SER A 177 -13.39 12.39 -5.90
C SER A 177 -13.28 11.52 -4.63
N LEU A 178 -12.97 10.24 -4.83
CA LEU A 178 -13.11 9.16 -3.83
C LEU A 178 -12.54 9.51 -2.45
N TRP A 179 -11.44 10.27 -2.44
CA TRP A 179 -10.92 10.94 -1.27
C TRP A 179 -10.87 12.45 -1.49
N SER A 180 -11.38 13.21 -0.53
CA SER A 180 -11.25 14.66 -0.46
C SER A 180 -10.16 15.02 0.56
N CYS A 181 -9.13 15.72 0.10
CA CYS A 181 -7.98 16.08 0.91
C CYS A 181 -7.90 17.60 1.10
N PRO A 182 -7.79 18.11 2.33
CA PRO A 182 -7.61 19.54 2.56
C PRO A 182 -6.23 19.97 2.05
N ALA A 183 -6.15 21.15 1.44
CA ALA A 183 -4.89 21.70 0.93
C ALA A 183 -3.84 21.93 2.03
N SER A 184 -4.29 22.12 3.27
CA SER A 184 -3.46 22.40 4.44
C SER A 184 -3.04 21.16 5.23
N ARG A 185 -3.22 19.94 4.69
CA ARG A 185 -2.87 18.71 5.44
C ARG A 185 -1.39 18.68 5.79
N SER A 186 -1.10 18.55 7.08
CA SER A 186 0.25 18.41 7.64
C SER A 186 0.65 16.96 7.88
N GLY A 187 -0.31 16.04 7.84
CA GLY A 187 -0.14 14.68 8.35
C GLY A 187 -0.23 14.65 9.88
N TYR A 188 0.06 13.49 10.46
CA TYR A 188 -0.01 13.24 11.89
C TYR A 188 1.38 13.27 12.55
N THR A 189 1.45 13.74 13.79
CA THR A 189 2.66 13.84 14.62
C THR A 189 2.46 13.12 15.95
N SER A 190 3.52 12.92 16.74
CA SER A 190 3.42 12.31 18.08
C SER A 190 2.52 13.08 19.05
N SER A 191 2.23 14.35 18.76
CA SER A 191 1.27 15.20 19.49
C SER A 191 -0.18 15.07 19.02
N THR A 192 -0.45 14.40 17.91
CA THR A 192 -1.81 14.15 17.43
C THR A 192 -2.51 13.15 18.36
N SER A 193 -3.76 13.42 18.73
CA SER A 193 -4.54 12.47 19.53
C SER A 193 -4.75 11.16 18.78
N PRO A 194 -4.59 9.97 19.42
CA PRO A 194 -4.92 8.68 18.82
C PRO A 194 -6.30 8.63 18.16
N SER A 195 -7.31 9.29 18.75
CA SER A 195 -8.67 9.34 18.19
C SER A 195 -8.76 9.95 16.79
N GLU A 196 -7.78 10.77 16.37
CA GLU A 196 -7.76 11.42 15.06
C GLU A 196 -7.27 10.48 13.94
N TYR A 197 -6.52 9.43 14.30
CA TYR A 197 -5.91 8.51 13.33
C TYR A 197 -6.21 7.02 13.58
N ALA A 198 -6.78 6.63 14.72
CA ALA A 198 -7.01 5.22 15.09
C ALA A 198 -7.94 4.46 14.12
N GLY A 199 -8.80 5.17 13.38
CA GLY A 199 -9.67 4.61 12.33
C GLY A 199 -9.16 4.85 10.90
N ARG A 200 -7.90 5.29 10.75
CA ARG A 200 -7.30 5.53 9.43
C ARG A 200 -6.58 4.29 8.93
N PHE A 201 -6.45 4.19 7.62
CA PHE A 201 -5.56 3.21 7.02
C PHE A 201 -4.12 3.56 7.40
N TYR A 202 -3.44 2.63 8.06
CA TYR A 202 -2.02 2.72 8.34
C TYR A 202 -1.36 1.41 7.95
N THR A 203 -0.11 1.49 7.51
CA THR A 203 0.72 0.33 7.29
C THR A 203 1.92 0.41 8.24
N LYS A 204 2.12 -0.65 9.01
CA LYS A 204 3.35 -0.93 9.76
C LYS A 204 3.75 -2.33 9.37
N THR A 205 4.59 -2.42 8.35
CA THR A 205 4.87 -3.68 7.67
C THR A 205 6.34 -3.86 7.39
N THR A 206 6.82 -5.09 7.55
CA THR A 206 8.12 -5.52 7.04
C THR A 206 7.92 -6.18 5.70
N ASN A 207 8.64 -5.71 4.69
CA ASN A 207 8.65 -6.31 3.36
C ASN A 207 10.10 -6.66 2.97
N THR A 208 10.27 -7.80 2.29
CA THR A 208 11.53 -8.18 1.67
C THR A 208 11.60 -7.61 0.26
N VAL A 209 12.69 -6.94 -0.06
CA VAL A 209 12.96 -6.44 -1.42
C VAL A 209 13.36 -7.62 -2.29
N ILE A 210 12.64 -7.85 -3.37
CA ILE A 210 12.96 -8.91 -4.34
C ILE A 210 13.60 -8.34 -5.61
N HIS A 211 13.47 -7.03 -5.83
CA HIS A 211 14.07 -6.34 -6.96
C HIS A 211 14.36 -4.88 -6.61
N ASN A 212 15.54 -4.40 -6.96
CA ASN A 212 15.88 -2.98 -6.93
C ASN A 212 16.99 -2.72 -7.94
N ASP A 213 16.64 -2.19 -9.11
CA ASP A 213 17.59 -1.93 -10.19
C ASP A 213 17.26 -0.65 -10.96
N ALA A 214 17.80 -0.51 -12.17
CA ALA A 214 17.60 0.67 -13.01
C ALA A 214 16.19 0.76 -13.63
N SER A 215 15.33 -0.25 -13.49
CA SER A 215 14.03 -0.34 -14.17
C SER A 215 12.86 -0.61 -13.22
N SER A 216 13.11 -1.15 -12.03
CA SER A 216 12.04 -1.44 -11.08
C SER A 216 12.50 -1.59 -9.63
N PHE A 217 11.54 -1.41 -8.73
CA PHE A 217 11.63 -1.69 -7.30
C PHE A 217 10.45 -2.56 -6.90
N LYS A 218 10.69 -3.74 -6.32
CA LYS A 218 9.64 -4.71 -5.98
C LYS A 218 9.88 -5.29 -4.59
N THR A 219 8.81 -5.45 -3.83
CA THR A 219 8.83 -5.99 -2.47
C THR A 219 7.72 -7.01 -2.26
N LEU A 220 7.96 -7.92 -1.32
CA LEU A 220 7.00 -8.91 -0.85
C LEU A 220 6.80 -8.80 0.65
N LYS A 221 5.58 -9.04 1.10
CA LYS A 221 5.34 -9.41 2.50
C LYS A 221 5.13 -10.91 2.57
N THR A 222 5.95 -11.58 3.37
CA THR A 222 5.75 -12.99 3.72
C THR A 222 5.46 -13.06 5.21
N VAL A 223 4.45 -13.85 5.58
CA VAL A 223 4.09 -14.12 6.97
C VAL A 223 4.26 -15.60 7.24
N ASP A 224 4.74 -15.93 8.43
CA ASP A 224 4.74 -17.31 8.89
C ASP A 224 3.32 -17.78 9.17
N SER A 225 3.08 -19.06 8.95
CA SER A 225 1.80 -19.71 9.26
C SER A 225 2.03 -21.18 9.57
N GLN A 226 1.00 -21.85 10.09
CA GLN A 226 1.03 -23.31 10.30
C GLN A 226 1.21 -24.11 9.00
N LEU A 227 0.97 -23.48 7.84
CA LEU A 227 1.15 -24.08 6.50
C LEU A 227 2.52 -23.77 5.89
N GLY A 228 3.42 -23.15 6.66
CA GLY A 228 4.66 -22.58 6.18
C GLY A 228 4.53 -21.11 5.77
N PRO A 229 5.59 -20.51 5.20
CA PRO A 229 5.60 -19.10 4.81
C PRO A 229 4.60 -18.81 3.70
N LEU A 230 3.81 -17.75 3.87
CA LEU A 230 2.79 -17.31 2.92
C LEU A 230 3.05 -15.88 2.47
N THR A 231 3.08 -15.64 1.17
CA THR A 231 3.19 -14.28 0.63
C THR A 231 1.80 -13.63 0.59
N THR A 232 1.66 -12.52 1.31
CA THR A 232 0.38 -11.84 1.56
C THR A 232 0.32 -10.44 0.96
N SER A 233 1.44 -9.94 0.45
CA SER A 233 1.47 -8.68 -0.28
C SER A 233 2.58 -8.69 -1.32
N PHE A 234 2.29 -8.10 -2.48
CA PHE A 234 3.26 -7.73 -3.49
C PHE A 234 3.08 -6.24 -3.79
N SER A 235 4.18 -5.49 -3.76
CA SER A 235 4.26 -4.11 -4.26
C SER A 235 5.36 -4.04 -5.31
N GLY A 236 5.04 -3.56 -6.50
CA GLY A 236 5.97 -3.44 -7.60
C GLY A 236 5.83 -2.10 -8.29
N HIS A 237 6.94 -1.41 -8.45
CA HIS A 237 7.05 -0.23 -9.28
C HIS A 237 7.97 -0.52 -10.44
N ASN A 238 7.50 -0.33 -11.66
CA ASN A 238 8.31 -0.44 -12.87
C ASN A 238 8.39 0.93 -13.52
N TRP A 239 9.44 1.19 -14.28
CA TRP A 239 9.53 2.41 -15.07
C TRP A 239 10.31 2.20 -16.36
N SER A 240 9.88 2.88 -17.41
CA SER A 240 10.66 3.07 -18.63
C SER A 240 11.10 4.52 -18.77
N PHE A 241 12.13 4.75 -19.60
CA PHE A 241 12.65 6.08 -19.85
C PHE A 241 12.94 6.26 -21.33
N GLU A 242 12.24 7.20 -21.94
CA GLU A 242 12.35 7.49 -23.37
C GLU A 242 12.29 8.99 -23.59
N ASN A 243 13.18 9.53 -24.44
CA ASN A 243 13.19 10.95 -24.83
C ASN A 243 13.18 11.93 -23.64
N GLY A 244 13.87 11.59 -22.55
CA GLY A 244 13.95 12.44 -21.35
C GLY A 244 12.72 12.37 -20.44
N VAL A 245 11.82 11.41 -20.66
CA VAL A 245 10.56 11.25 -19.94
C VAL A 245 10.51 9.89 -19.25
N LEU A 246 10.28 9.90 -17.94
CA LEU A 246 10.04 8.70 -17.15
C LEU A 246 8.56 8.31 -17.23
N ARG A 247 8.27 7.02 -17.42
CA ARG A 247 6.92 6.46 -17.42
C ARG A 247 6.81 5.38 -16.34
N PRO A 248 6.38 5.75 -15.13
CA PRO A 248 6.24 4.78 -14.05
C PRO A 248 4.90 4.03 -14.13
N SER A 249 4.91 2.78 -13.69
CA SER A 249 3.72 2.01 -13.35
C SER A 249 3.87 1.43 -11.96
N SER A 250 2.75 1.16 -11.30
CA SER A 250 2.73 0.56 -9.96
C SER A 250 1.68 -0.53 -9.88
N THR A 251 2.01 -1.60 -9.18
CA THR A 251 1.17 -2.77 -8.96
C THR A 251 1.19 -3.09 -7.48
N TYR A 252 0.00 -3.17 -6.90
CA TYR A 252 -0.18 -3.63 -5.53
C TYR A 252 -1.14 -4.80 -5.53
N ARG A 253 -0.81 -5.86 -4.81
CA ARG A 253 -1.67 -7.01 -4.58
C ARG A 253 -1.62 -7.33 -3.10
N ILE A 254 -2.74 -7.18 -2.39
CA ILE A 254 -2.84 -7.41 -0.94
C ILE A 254 -3.84 -8.54 -0.70
N GLY A 255 -3.30 -9.72 -0.45
CA GLY A 255 -3.97 -11.00 -0.63
C GLY A 255 -2.95 -12.14 -0.69
N LEU A 256 -3.41 -13.40 -0.67
CA LEU A 256 -2.52 -14.50 -1.04
C LEU A 256 -2.04 -14.34 -2.48
N VAL A 257 -0.72 -14.28 -2.64
CA VAL A 257 -0.10 -14.20 -3.96
C VAL A 257 0.92 -15.31 -4.15
N GLU A 258 1.02 -15.78 -5.38
CA GLU A 258 1.99 -16.79 -5.82
C GLU A 258 2.84 -16.24 -6.97
N ARG A 259 4.05 -16.75 -7.09
CA ARG A 259 4.95 -16.35 -8.18
C ARG A 259 4.53 -17.03 -9.48
N GLY A 260 4.23 -16.24 -10.51
CA GLY A 260 4.01 -16.72 -11.87
C GLY A 260 5.29 -17.11 -12.59
N GLY A 261 5.13 -17.78 -13.74
CA GLY A 261 6.24 -18.24 -14.57
C GLY A 261 7.09 -17.13 -15.20
N ASP A 262 6.54 -15.91 -15.30
CA ASP A 262 7.25 -14.71 -15.78
C ASP A 262 8.00 -13.96 -14.67
N GLY A 263 7.94 -14.47 -13.43
CA GLY A 263 8.57 -13.85 -12.27
C GLY A 263 7.74 -12.77 -11.60
N GLU A 264 6.56 -12.43 -12.12
CA GLU A 264 5.58 -11.60 -11.43
C GLU A 264 4.84 -12.38 -10.35
N TYR A 265 4.13 -11.68 -9.47
CA TYR A 265 3.33 -12.29 -8.42
C TYR A 265 1.85 -12.08 -8.72
N TYR A 266 1.10 -13.17 -8.85
CA TYR A 266 -0.32 -13.16 -9.17
C TYR A 266 -1.14 -13.66 -7.99
N LEU A 267 -2.46 -13.50 -8.09
CA LEU A 267 -3.36 -14.05 -7.10
C LEU A 267 -3.27 -15.56 -7.11
N ASP A 268 -3.08 -16.17 -5.94
CA ASP A 268 -3.16 -17.62 -5.80
C ASP A 268 -4.63 -18.03 -5.84
N MET A 269 -5.13 -18.27 -7.05
CA MET A 269 -6.52 -18.67 -7.30
C MET A 269 -6.75 -20.17 -7.02
N GLN A 270 -5.70 -20.94 -6.74
CA GLN A 270 -5.75 -22.39 -6.64
C GLN A 270 -5.85 -22.90 -5.20
N ARG A 271 -5.59 -22.06 -4.19
CA ARG A 271 -5.60 -22.50 -2.79
C ARG A 271 -6.99 -22.66 -2.19
N ARG A 272 -7.18 -23.80 -1.53
CA ARG A 272 -8.26 -24.14 -0.59
C ARG A 272 -8.37 -23.18 0.61
N PHE A 273 -7.44 -22.24 0.77
CA PHE A 273 -7.34 -21.30 1.88
C PHE A 273 -7.76 -19.87 1.51
N LEU A 274 -8.22 -19.64 0.27
CA LEU A 274 -8.70 -18.34 -0.19
C LEU A 274 -9.73 -17.74 0.79
N SER A 275 -10.73 -18.52 1.23
CA SER A 275 -11.76 -18.03 2.16
C SER A 275 -11.25 -17.65 3.56
N ILE A 276 -10.20 -18.31 4.06
CA ILE A 276 -9.66 -18.08 5.42
C ILE A 276 -8.71 -16.88 5.42
N ILE A 277 -7.78 -16.86 4.46
CA ILE A 277 -6.73 -15.83 4.42
C ILE A 277 -7.28 -14.53 3.85
N ASN A 278 -8.05 -14.62 2.78
CA ASN A 278 -8.78 -13.45 2.31
C ASN A 278 -9.88 -13.08 3.28
N GLY A 279 -10.43 -13.99 4.07
CA GLY A 279 -11.38 -13.67 5.14
C GLY A 279 -10.76 -12.81 6.24
N ARG A 280 -9.49 -12.99 6.59
CA ARG A 280 -8.77 -12.13 7.57
C ARG A 280 -8.32 -10.80 6.97
N ILE A 281 -7.90 -10.79 5.71
CA ILE A 281 -7.65 -9.54 4.97
C ILE A 281 -8.98 -8.78 4.85
N GLU A 282 -10.06 -9.41 4.40
CA GLU A 282 -11.41 -8.87 4.38
C GLU A 282 -11.83 -8.38 5.78
N THR A 283 -11.66 -9.15 6.84
CA THR A 283 -11.96 -8.75 8.24
C THR A 283 -11.14 -7.54 8.68
N ALA A 284 -9.84 -7.47 8.39
CA ALA A 284 -9.00 -6.31 8.70
C ALA A 284 -9.36 -5.08 7.84
N PHE A 285 -9.89 -5.30 6.64
CA PHE A 285 -10.36 -4.25 5.74
C PHE A 285 -11.85 -3.88 5.95
N VAL A 286 -12.64 -4.69 6.67
CA VAL A 286 -14.11 -4.55 6.84
C VAL A 286 -14.53 -4.22 8.28
N ASN A 287 -13.86 -4.74 9.32
CA ASN A 287 -14.30 -4.57 10.71
C ASN A 287 -13.91 -3.24 11.38
N GLY A 288 -13.60 -2.21 10.58
CA GLY A 288 -13.27 -0.87 11.06
C GLY A 288 -14.04 0.26 10.38
N GLU A 289 -15.26 0.03 9.88
CA GLU A 289 -16.05 0.98 9.06
C GLU A 289 -15.85 2.48 9.39
N PRO A 290 -15.78 3.37 8.37
CA PRO A 290 -16.14 3.14 6.98
C PRO A 290 -14.90 3.02 6.09
N ASN A 291 -14.86 2.00 5.22
CA ASN A 291 -14.18 1.94 3.92
C ASN A 291 -13.80 0.50 3.53
N SER A 292 -14.68 -0.15 2.78
CA SER A 292 -14.44 -1.41 2.07
C SER A 292 -13.01 -1.56 1.51
N ALA A 293 -12.53 -2.80 1.30
CA ALA A 293 -11.24 -3.06 0.66
C ALA A 293 -10.97 -2.20 -0.58
N ARG A 294 -12.04 -1.89 -1.32
CA ARG A 294 -12.02 -0.99 -2.47
C ARG A 294 -11.61 0.45 -2.12
N ALA A 295 -12.15 1.02 -1.05
CA ALA A 295 -11.83 2.37 -0.61
C ALA A 295 -10.37 2.51 -0.14
N GLN A 296 -9.83 1.46 0.49
CA GLN A 296 -8.39 1.38 0.80
C GLN A 296 -7.54 1.25 -0.48
N GLY A 297 -8.00 0.46 -1.47
CA GLY A 297 -7.40 0.44 -2.80
C GLY A 297 -7.31 1.81 -3.45
N TYR A 298 -8.35 2.63 -3.30
CA TYR A 298 -8.35 4.00 -3.79
C TYR A 298 -7.49 4.96 -2.96
N ALA A 299 -7.34 4.73 -1.66
CA ALA A 299 -6.38 5.46 -0.82
C ALA A 299 -4.94 5.18 -1.28
N LEU A 300 -4.62 3.90 -1.52
CA LEU A 300 -3.32 3.46 -2.04
C LEU A 300 -3.05 4.00 -3.44
N LEU A 301 -4.05 4.01 -4.32
CA LEU A 301 -3.97 4.66 -5.63
C LEU A 301 -3.59 6.14 -5.50
N LEU A 302 -4.31 6.90 -4.66
CA LEU A 302 -4.04 8.33 -4.47
C LEU A 302 -2.65 8.57 -3.89
N HIS A 303 -2.28 7.79 -2.89
CA HIS A 303 -0.98 7.83 -2.24
C HIS A 303 0.15 7.63 -3.25
N SER A 304 0.10 6.55 -4.04
CA SER A 304 1.08 6.25 -5.08
C SER A 304 1.20 7.37 -6.12
N ILE A 305 0.06 7.92 -6.58
CA ILE A 305 0.05 9.05 -7.50
C ILE A 305 0.80 10.25 -6.90
N GLN A 306 0.55 10.54 -5.63
CA GLN A 306 1.13 11.69 -4.95
C GLN A 306 2.64 11.54 -4.74
N GLU A 307 3.11 10.34 -4.44
CA GLU A 307 4.55 10.03 -4.38
C GLU A 307 5.23 10.28 -5.73
N TRP A 308 4.75 9.64 -6.79
CA TRP A 308 5.37 9.69 -8.11
C TRP A 308 5.35 11.09 -8.71
N GLN A 309 4.20 11.77 -8.69
CA GLN A 309 4.05 13.08 -9.33
C GLN A 309 4.75 14.20 -8.56
N ARG A 310 5.18 13.94 -7.32
CA ARG A 310 5.98 14.90 -6.55
C ARG A 310 7.47 14.81 -6.83
N LEU A 311 7.98 13.72 -7.40
CA LEU A 311 9.41 13.52 -7.63
C LEU A 311 10.11 14.70 -8.34
N PRO A 312 9.57 15.32 -9.41
CA PRO A 312 10.22 16.46 -10.07
C PRO A 312 10.49 17.66 -9.16
N GLN A 313 9.72 17.80 -8.07
CA GLN A 313 9.80 18.95 -7.19
C GLN A 313 11.03 18.91 -6.27
N TRP A 314 11.63 17.73 -6.05
CA TRP A 314 12.70 17.59 -5.08
C TRP A 314 13.81 16.62 -5.52
N LEU A 315 13.47 15.50 -6.15
CA LEU A 315 14.40 14.39 -6.36
C LEU A 315 15.63 14.80 -7.19
N PRO A 316 15.52 15.52 -8.33
CA PRO A 316 16.71 15.92 -9.08
C PRO A 316 17.68 16.80 -8.28
N ALA A 317 17.15 17.74 -7.51
CA ALA A 317 17.96 18.68 -6.73
C ALA A 317 18.63 18.00 -5.52
N VAL A 318 17.89 17.12 -4.83
CA VAL A 318 18.41 16.33 -3.70
C VAL A 318 19.43 15.29 -4.19
N TYR A 319 19.16 14.59 -5.28
CA TYR A 319 20.12 13.66 -5.91
C TYR A 319 21.43 14.37 -6.23
N ALA A 320 21.38 15.53 -6.90
CA ALA A 320 22.56 16.31 -7.23
C ALA A 320 23.37 16.74 -5.99
N ALA A 321 22.69 17.13 -4.91
CA ALA A 321 23.34 17.55 -3.66
C ALA A 321 24.03 16.40 -2.89
N ASN A 322 23.56 15.16 -3.06
CA ASN A 322 24.05 14.02 -2.28
C ASN A 322 25.00 13.09 -3.08
N VAL A 323 24.95 13.11 -4.43
CA VAL A 323 25.77 12.21 -5.27
C VAL A 323 26.99 12.90 -5.88
N LYS A 324 26.94 14.20 -6.19
CA LYS A 324 28.05 14.91 -6.89
C LYS A 324 29.33 15.09 -6.06
N GLY A 325 29.32 14.78 -4.76
CA GLY A 325 30.52 14.77 -3.92
C GLY A 325 31.29 13.44 -3.89
N GLY A 326 30.73 12.36 -4.48
CA GLY A 326 31.25 10.99 -4.34
C GLY A 326 31.97 10.41 -5.57
N SER A 327 31.96 11.08 -6.73
CA SER A 327 32.49 10.55 -8.00
C SER A 327 34.02 10.40 -8.07
N ARG A 328 34.75 10.40 -6.94
CA ARG A 328 36.18 10.06 -6.90
C ARG A 328 36.49 8.62 -6.46
N ARG A 329 35.51 7.77 -6.18
CA ARG A 329 35.80 6.44 -5.59
C ARG A 329 35.04 5.20 -6.09
N MET A 330 34.31 5.27 -7.20
CA MET A 330 33.67 4.07 -7.79
C MET A 330 34.20 3.75 -9.19
N MET A 331 35.52 3.64 -9.30
CA MET A 331 36.19 2.91 -10.39
C MET A 331 37.37 2.16 -9.77
N HIS A 332 37.11 1.02 -9.14
CA HIS A 332 38.00 -0.13 -8.99
C HIS A 332 37.16 -1.33 -8.58
#